data_AF-X1NHW2-F1
#
_entry.id   AF-X1NHW2-F1
#
_cell.length_a   1.000
_cell.length_b   1.000
_cell.length_c   1.000
_cell.angle_alpha   90.00
_cell.angle_beta   90.00
_cell.angle_gamma   90.00
#
_symmetry.space_group_name_H-M   'P 1'
#
loop_
_entity.id
_entity.type
_entity.pdbx_description
1 polymer ?
#
loop_
_entity_poly.entity_id
_entity_poly.type
_entity_poly.pdbx_seq_one_letter_code
_entity_poly.pdbx_strand_id
1 'polypeptide(L)'
;PFPYSDRTIPDNKKELLGHEAAFRVLPYRMQDRYSRRRHPICLKQIILENDLIEAVFLPEFGGRLYSLRDKKTGKNILYRNSVFQLANLAIRNAWFSGGIEWNIGQIGHTFTTCSPVYVAKVKDKKEGDFFNPVL
;
A
#
# COMPACT_ATOMS: atom_id res chain seq x y z
N PRO A 1 9.06 2.56 -26.44
CA PRO A 1 8.00 2.54 -27.48
C PRO A 1 6.69 3.12 -26.92
N PHE A 2 6.26 4.28 -27.40
CA PHE A 2 4.90 4.75 -27.17
C PHE A 2 3.92 3.67 -27.66
N PRO A 3 2.84 3.35 -26.93
CA PRO A 3 1.86 2.39 -27.40
C PRO A 3 1.34 2.86 -28.76
N TYR A 4 1.34 1.95 -29.75
CA TYR A 4 0.75 2.16 -31.06
C TYR A 4 -0.69 2.67 -30.86
N SER A 5 -1.01 3.84 -31.39
CA SER A 5 -2.34 4.43 -31.32
C SER A 5 -3.30 3.61 -32.17
N ASP A 6 -4.11 2.75 -31.55
CA ASP A 6 -5.23 2.04 -32.18
C ASP A 6 -6.43 2.96 -32.53
N ARG A 7 -6.24 4.29 -32.37
CA ARG A 7 -7.22 5.35 -32.59
C ARG A 7 -8.42 5.32 -31.62
N THR A 8 -8.36 4.56 -30.54
CA THR A 8 -9.43 4.53 -29.51
C THR A 8 -9.39 5.73 -28.56
N ILE A 9 -8.24 6.39 -28.45
CA ILE A 9 -8.05 7.56 -27.58
C ILE A 9 -8.44 8.84 -28.35
N PRO A 10 -9.47 9.58 -27.91
CA PRO A 10 -9.86 10.85 -28.52
C PRO A 10 -8.70 11.85 -28.57
N ASP A 11 -8.64 12.70 -29.61
CA ASP A 11 -7.52 13.63 -29.83
C ASP A 11 -7.28 14.56 -28.62
N ASN A 12 -8.35 15.03 -27.97
CA ASN A 12 -8.27 15.86 -26.77
C ASN A 12 -7.73 15.14 -25.52
N LYS A 13 -7.54 13.82 -25.57
CA LYS A 13 -6.94 13.01 -24.50
C LYS A 13 -5.53 12.51 -24.83
N LYS A 14 -5.00 12.87 -26.00
CA LYS A 14 -3.63 12.53 -26.41
C LYS A 14 -2.61 13.48 -25.79
N GLU A 15 -3.00 14.72 -25.56
CA GLU A 15 -2.14 15.71 -24.90
C GLU A 15 -1.79 15.22 -23.49
N LEU A 16 -0.48 15.11 -23.21
CA LEU A 16 0.10 14.57 -21.97
C LEU A 16 -0.19 13.10 -21.65
N LEU A 17 -0.69 12.30 -22.62
CA LEU A 17 -0.88 10.87 -22.40
C LEU A 17 0.45 10.20 -22.02
N GLY A 18 0.50 9.62 -20.81
CA GLY A 18 1.70 8.95 -20.29
C GLY A 18 2.76 9.90 -19.73
N HIS A 19 2.48 11.21 -19.64
CA HIS A 19 3.34 12.16 -18.95
C HIS A 19 3.56 11.72 -17.49
N GLU A 20 4.81 11.67 -17.04
CA GLU A 20 5.21 11.14 -15.71
C GLU A 20 4.82 9.68 -15.40
N ALA A 21 4.39 8.90 -16.39
CA ALA A 21 4.02 7.49 -16.25
C ALA A 21 5.12 6.51 -16.72
N ALA A 22 6.34 6.99 -16.93
CA ALA A 22 7.45 6.15 -17.37
C ALA A 22 7.82 5.11 -16.31
N PHE A 23 8.18 3.89 -16.74
CA PHE A 23 8.65 2.85 -15.83
C PHE A 23 10.02 3.23 -15.24
N ARG A 24 10.09 3.47 -13.93
CA ARG A 24 11.28 3.95 -13.21
C ARG A 24 11.48 3.13 -11.92
N VAL A 25 12.10 1.96 -12.04
CA VAL A 25 12.23 1.02 -10.92
C VAL A 25 13.60 1.06 -10.21
N LEU A 26 14.64 1.54 -10.89
CA LEU A 26 15.98 1.59 -10.31
C LEU A 26 16.05 2.60 -9.16
N PRO A 27 16.81 2.31 -8.09
CA PRO A 27 17.74 1.18 -7.92
C PRO A 27 17.11 -0.09 -7.31
N TYR A 28 15.78 -0.18 -7.20
CA TYR A 28 15.12 -1.28 -6.52
C TYR A 28 15.05 -2.57 -7.35
N ARG A 29 15.17 -3.72 -6.69
CA ARG A 29 15.02 -5.05 -7.32
C ARG A 29 13.54 -5.38 -7.56
N MET A 30 13.23 -6.01 -8.70
CA MET A 30 11.90 -6.54 -8.97
C MET A 30 11.45 -7.56 -7.90
N GLN A 31 10.14 -7.60 -7.65
CA GLN A 31 9.47 -8.55 -6.76
C GLN A 31 8.49 -9.38 -7.60
N ASP A 32 9.03 -10.28 -8.43
CA ASP A 32 8.28 -11.05 -9.43
C ASP A 32 8.26 -12.57 -9.14
N ARG A 33 8.87 -13.00 -8.04
CA ARG A 33 8.98 -14.41 -7.63
C ARG A 33 7.92 -14.84 -6.62
N TYR A 34 6.66 -14.48 -6.85
CA TYR A 34 5.54 -14.91 -6.00
C TYR A 34 4.72 -16.01 -6.67
N SER A 35 4.18 -16.92 -5.85
CA SER A 35 3.26 -17.96 -6.32
C SER A 35 1.80 -17.48 -6.25
N ARG A 36 0.95 -18.09 -7.08
CA ARG A 36 -0.50 -17.98 -6.96
C ARG A 36 -1.14 -19.08 -6.13
N ARG A 37 -0.37 -20.06 -5.66
CA ARG A 37 -0.86 -21.07 -4.71
C ARG A 37 -1.10 -20.41 -3.35
N ARG A 38 -2.29 -20.63 -2.79
CA ARG A 38 -2.70 -20.06 -1.51
C ARG A 38 -2.44 -21.06 -0.39
N HIS A 39 -1.93 -20.55 0.70
CA HIS A 39 -1.82 -21.25 1.97
C HIS A 39 -2.02 -20.22 3.09
N PRO A 40 -2.37 -20.65 4.30
CA PRO A 40 -2.37 -19.76 5.46
C PRO A 40 -1.01 -19.08 5.61
N ILE A 41 -1.03 -17.79 5.96
CA ILE A 41 0.15 -16.99 6.28
C ILE A 41 -0.11 -16.16 7.53
N CYS A 42 0.97 -15.85 8.25
CA CYS A 42 0.93 -14.87 9.33
C CYS A 42 1.51 -13.55 8.81
N LEU A 43 0.77 -12.46 8.99
CA LEU A 43 1.22 -11.11 8.65
C LEU A 43 1.57 -10.38 9.93
N LYS A 44 2.80 -9.85 10.02
CA LYS A 44 3.20 -8.97 11.11
C LYS A 44 2.37 -7.68 11.04
N GLN A 45 1.77 -7.31 12.17
CA GLN A 45 0.84 -6.19 12.27
C GLN A 45 1.24 -5.27 13.41
N ILE A 46 0.91 -3.99 13.27
CA ILE A 46 0.94 -3.00 14.34
C ILE A 46 -0.49 -2.47 14.46
N ILE A 47 -1.05 -2.51 15.66
CA ILE A 47 -2.40 -2.01 15.94
C ILE A 47 -2.26 -0.69 16.69
N LEU A 48 -2.91 0.34 16.15
CA LEU A 48 -3.03 1.64 16.78
C LEU A 48 -4.50 1.92 17.02
N GLU A 49 -4.90 2.17 18.26
CA GLU A 49 -6.30 2.30 18.59
C GLU A 49 -6.57 3.34 19.67
N ASN A 50 -7.81 3.81 19.71
CA ASN A 50 -8.40 4.57 20.81
C ASN A 50 -9.84 4.06 21.02
N ASP A 51 -10.66 4.79 21.78
CA ASP A 51 -12.04 4.39 22.08
C ASP A 51 -12.97 4.37 20.85
N LEU A 52 -12.58 5.03 19.76
CA LEU A 52 -13.42 5.23 18.57
C LEU A 52 -12.98 4.34 17.40
N ILE A 53 -11.67 4.20 17.19
CA ILE A 53 -11.11 3.57 16.00
C ILE A 53 -9.98 2.61 16.32
N GLU A 54 -9.80 1.62 15.44
CA GLU A 54 -8.66 0.71 15.40
C GLU A 54 -8.05 0.74 13.99
N ALA A 55 -6.76 1.07 13.90
CA ALA A 55 -5.98 1.09 12.67
C ALA A 55 -4.94 -0.03 12.71
N VAL A 56 -4.92 -0.87 11.67
CA VAL A 56 -3.96 -1.97 11.54
C VAL A 56 -2.98 -1.64 10.43
N PHE A 57 -1.69 -1.66 10.73
CA PHE A 57 -0.60 -1.41 9.79
C PHE A 57 0.20 -2.68 9.52
N LEU A 58 0.67 -2.85 8.28
CA LEU A 58 1.53 -3.96 7.86
C LEU A 58 2.97 -3.46 7.61
N PRO A 59 3.85 -3.46 8.63
CA PRO A 59 5.22 -2.93 8.50
C PRO A 59 6.07 -3.65 7.45
N GLU A 60 5.81 -4.94 7.18
CA GLU A 60 6.54 -5.72 6.17
C GLU A 60 6.08 -5.44 4.73
N PHE A 61 5.01 -4.67 4.56
CA PHE A 61 4.34 -4.41 3.28
C PHE A 61 4.15 -2.91 3.06
N GLY A 62 5.25 -2.18 3.08
CA GLY A 62 5.30 -0.74 2.85
C GLY A 62 4.72 0.08 4.01
N GLY A 63 4.39 -0.53 5.15
CA GLY A 63 3.65 0.14 6.22
C GLY A 63 2.17 0.35 5.88
N ARG A 64 1.59 -0.46 4.98
CA ARG A 64 0.20 -0.38 4.53
C ARG A 64 -0.76 -0.19 5.69
N LEU A 65 -1.63 0.83 5.65
CA LEU A 65 -2.80 0.89 6.53
C LEU A 65 -3.83 -0.11 6.00
N TYR A 66 -3.87 -1.30 6.58
CA TYR A 66 -4.59 -2.45 6.06
C TYR A 66 -6.06 -2.48 6.46
N SER A 67 -6.38 -1.99 7.66
CA SER A 67 -7.76 -1.77 8.08
C SER A 67 -7.88 -0.54 8.96
N LEU A 68 -9.05 0.08 8.89
CA LEU A 68 -9.46 1.17 9.76
C LEU A 68 -10.89 0.89 10.22
N ARG A 69 -11.04 0.37 11.43
CA ARG A 69 -12.31 -0.08 11.97
C ARG A 69 -12.89 0.98 12.88
N ASP A 70 -14.15 1.33 12.67
CA ASP A 70 -14.96 2.05 13.65
C ASP A 70 -15.42 1.05 14.72
N LYS A 71 -15.00 1.27 15.97
CA LYS A 71 -15.29 0.37 17.09
C LYS A 71 -16.75 0.42 17.52
N LYS A 72 -17.46 1.53 17.30
CA LYS A 72 -18.88 1.65 17.68
C LYS A 72 -19.76 0.78 16.79
N THR A 73 -19.46 0.77 15.49
CA THR A 73 -20.25 0.00 14.51
C THR A 73 -19.66 -1.37 14.18
N GLY A 74 -18.40 -1.61 14.55
CA GLY A 74 -17.64 -2.82 14.20
C GLY A 74 -17.25 -2.89 12.72
N LYS A 75 -17.59 -1.86 11.91
CA LYS A 75 -17.38 -1.87 10.46
C LYS A 75 -15.98 -1.39 10.11
N ASN A 76 -15.38 -2.04 9.12
CA ASN A 76 -14.13 -1.57 8.51
C ASN A 76 -14.47 -0.50 7.46
N ILE A 77 -13.90 0.69 7.62
CA ILE A 77 -14.08 1.84 6.74
C ILE A 77 -13.35 1.58 5.42
N LEU A 78 -12.24 0.82 5.45
CA LEU A 78 -11.45 0.49 4.28
C LEU A 78 -11.85 -0.88 3.73
N TYR A 79 -11.77 -1.00 2.40
CA TYR A 79 -11.80 -2.32 1.77
C TYR A 79 -10.59 -3.12 2.25
N ARG A 80 -10.85 -4.20 2.99
CA ARG A 80 -9.85 -5.18 3.43
C ARG A 80 -10.14 -6.50 2.72
N ASN A 81 -9.26 -6.87 1.79
CA ASN A 81 -9.37 -8.15 1.13
C ASN A 81 -9.12 -9.27 2.15
N SER A 82 -9.99 -10.28 2.20
CA SER A 82 -9.81 -11.45 3.05
C SER A 82 -8.69 -12.37 2.54
N VAL A 83 -8.26 -12.21 1.30
CA VAL A 83 -7.20 -12.98 0.67
C VAL A 83 -5.98 -12.09 0.41
N PHE A 84 -4.86 -12.45 1.01
CA PHE A 84 -3.56 -11.90 0.64
C PHE A 84 -3.07 -12.59 -0.63
N GLN A 85 -3.24 -11.96 -1.79
CA GLN A 85 -2.82 -12.48 -3.09
C GLN A 85 -2.03 -11.41 -3.85
N LEU A 86 -0.77 -11.71 -4.13
CA LEU A 86 0.07 -10.86 -4.97
C LEU A 86 -0.29 -11.01 -6.46
N ALA A 87 -0.22 -9.89 -7.18
CA ALA A 87 -0.39 -9.79 -8.63
C ALA A 87 0.53 -8.70 -9.20
N ASN A 88 0.67 -8.67 -10.54
CA ASN A 88 1.56 -7.77 -11.26
C ASN A 88 0.90 -6.40 -11.47
N LEU A 89 0.99 -5.54 -10.44
CA LEU A 89 0.39 -4.20 -10.48
C LEU A 89 1.30 -3.11 -9.90
N ALA A 90 2.23 -3.45 -9.00
CA ALA A 90 3.18 -2.47 -8.48
C ALA A 90 4.28 -2.16 -9.50
N ILE A 91 4.99 -1.04 -9.31
CA ILE A 91 6.18 -0.72 -10.11
C ILE A 91 7.28 -1.79 -10.00
N ARG A 92 7.33 -2.52 -8.89
CA ARG A 92 8.22 -3.68 -8.69
C ARG A 92 7.49 -5.02 -8.92
N ASN A 93 6.39 -5.03 -9.67
CA ASN A 93 5.51 -6.17 -9.93
C ASN A 93 4.58 -6.53 -8.75
N ALA A 94 5.07 -7.17 -7.69
CA ALA A 94 4.24 -7.65 -6.58
C ALA A 94 3.37 -6.54 -5.92
N TRP A 95 2.05 -6.74 -5.94
CA TRP A 95 1.07 -5.89 -5.28
C TRP A 95 -0.13 -6.69 -4.77
N PHE A 96 -0.75 -6.25 -3.68
CA PHE A 96 -1.98 -6.84 -3.13
C PHE A 96 -3.03 -5.75 -2.85
N SER A 97 -4.31 -6.14 -2.93
CA SER A 97 -5.45 -5.23 -2.81
C SER A 97 -5.89 -4.95 -1.38
N GLY A 98 -6.50 -3.77 -1.22
CA GLY A 98 -7.06 -3.31 0.04
C GLY A 98 -6.14 -2.40 0.85
N GLY A 99 -6.75 -1.74 1.84
CA GLY A 99 -6.12 -0.74 2.67
C GLY A 99 -5.77 0.55 1.91
N ILE A 100 -4.86 1.33 2.51
CA ILE A 100 -4.27 2.54 1.93
C ILE A 100 -2.76 2.31 1.75
N GLU A 101 -2.30 2.50 0.52
CA GLU A 101 -0.89 2.45 0.13
C GLU A 101 -0.28 3.86 0.13
N TRP A 102 1.00 3.96 0.52
CA TRP A 102 1.73 5.23 0.51
C TRP A 102 2.43 5.42 -0.84
N ASN A 103 1.75 6.08 -1.77
CA ASN A 103 2.26 6.37 -3.10
C ASN A 103 3.11 7.65 -3.08
N ILE A 104 4.43 7.52 -2.98
CA ILE A 104 5.36 8.65 -2.83
C ILE A 104 6.42 8.61 -3.94
N GLY A 105 6.68 9.77 -4.57
CA GLY A 105 7.79 9.98 -5.49
C GLY A 105 7.53 9.62 -6.96
N GLN A 106 6.47 8.88 -7.26
CA GLN A 106 6.06 8.56 -8.63
C GLN A 106 4.55 8.35 -8.73
N ILE A 107 3.97 8.64 -9.90
CA ILE A 107 2.56 8.35 -10.21
C ILE A 107 2.33 6.83 -10.18
N GLY A 108 1.31 6.41 -9.42
CA GLY A 108 0.90 5.02 -9.31
C GLY A 108 1.51 4.30 -8.11
N HIS A 109 1.50 2.97 -8.16
CA HIS A 109 1.92 2.09 -7.07
C HIS A 109 3.41 2.25 -6.72
N THR A 110 3.71 2.39 -5.43
CA THR A 110 5.05 2.71 -4.93
C THR A 110 6.05 1.56 -5.06
N PHE A 111 7.34 1.86 -5.04
CA PHE A 111 8.41 0.85 -4.98
C PHE A 111 8.52 0.18 -3.58
N THR A 112 7.83 0.68 -2.56
CA THR A 112 7.83 0.07 -1.22
C THR A 112 6.62 -0.83 -0.95
N THR A 113 5.72 -1.06 -1.92
CA THR A 113 4.46 -1.81 -1.77
C THR A 113 4.60 -3.09 -0.93
N CYS A 114 5.60 -3.90 -1.22
CA CYS A 114 5.90 -5.15 -0.53
C CYS A 114 7.32 -5.13 0.07
N SER A 115 7.76 -3.98 0.59
CA SER A 115 9.05 -3.85 1.28
C SER A 115 8.85 -3.57 2.76
N PRO A 116 9.72 -4.10 3.63
CA PRO A 116 9.69 -3.73 5.03
C PRO A 116 10.03 -2.24 5.19
N VAL A 117 9.34 -1.59 6.10
CA VAL A 117 9.63 -0.22 6.55
C VAL A 117 10.05 -0.23 8.01
N TYR A 118 10.88 0.73 8.38
CA TYR A 118 11.18 0.98 9.78
C TYR A 118 9.99 1.66 10.45
N VAL A 119 9.66 1.23 11.67
CA VAL A 119 8.60 1.82 12.49
C VAL A 119 9.13 2.05 13.88
N ALA A 120 8.80 3.20 14.47
CA ALA A 120 9.18 3.55 15.83
C ALA A 120 8.00 4.20 16.55
N LYS A 121 7.94 3.98 17.86
CA LYS A 121 7.08 4.77 18.76
C LYS A 121 7.80 6.09 19.03
N VAL A 122 7.11 7.20 18.81
CA VAL A 122 7.61 8.55 19.08
C VAL A 122 6.85 9.15 20.27
N LYS A 123 7.57 9.85 21.15
CA LYS A 123 6.98 10.62 22.24
C LYS A 123 6.84 12.07 21.82
N ASP A 124 5.79 12.73 22.29
CA ASP A 124 5.66 14.18 22.12
C ASP A 124 6.64 14.91 23.07
N LYS A 125 7.03 16.14 22.71
CA LYS A 125 7.96 16.99 23.46
C LYS A 125 7.44 17.36 24.87
N LYS A 126 6.16 17.16 25.15
CA LYS A 126 5.49 17.49 26.43
C LYS A 126 5.35 16.28 27.39
N GLU A 127 6.20 15.26 27.27
CA GLU A 127 6.14 14.04 28.10
C GLU A 127 4.84 13.21 27.98
N GLY A 128 4.09 13.41 26.90
CA GLY A 128 2.96 12.55 26.52
C GLY A 128 3.35 11.56 25.43
N ASP A 129 2.86 10.32 25.52
CA ASP A 129 2.87 9.42 24.35
C ASP A 129 2.00 10.06 23.25
N PHE A 130 2.57 10.28 22.05
CA PHE A 130 1.85 10.91 20.93
C PHE A 130 0.61 10.10 20.51
N PHE A 131 0.72 8.77 20.68
CA PHE A 131 -0.38 7.82 20.70
C PHE A 131 0.01 6.70 21.68
N ASN A 132 -0.96 6.07 22.35
CA ASN A 132 -0.76 4.87 23.17
C ASN A 132 -0.95 3.62 22.28
N PRO A 133 0.07 3.10 21.57
CA PRO A 133 -0.06 1.83 20.90
C PRO A 133 -0.08 0.71 21.94
N VAL A 134 -1.09 -0.14 21.87
CA VAL A 134 -1.03 -1.48 22.47
C VAL A 134 -0.14 -2.31 21.53
N LEU A 135 1.07 -2.63 21.97
CA LEU A 135 2.00 -3.51 21.25
C LEU A 135 1.74 -4.97 21.58
#